data_AF-A0A533RML7-F1
#
_entry.id   AF-A0A533RML7-F1
#
_cell.length_a   1.000
_cell.length_b   1.000
_cell.length_c   1.000
_cell.angle_alpha   90.00
_cell.angle_beta   90.00
_cell.angle_gamma   90.00
#
_symmetry.space_group_name_H-M   'P 1'
#
loop_
_entity.id
_entity.type
_entity.pdbx_description
1 polymer ?
#
loop_
_entity_poly.entity_id
_entity_poly.type
_entity_poly.pdbx_seq_one_letter_code
_entity_poly.pdbx_strand_id
1 'polypeptide(L)'
;MEENRAEKRARFMEDYQTYRARRNKKVLAGVGIVIALGIAVFMYLNKPYESEKGGNYNIGRTENYEGKKMEMKDTPMVINNGKAYISLDTLKKEKILYTEYRGEKRKYFMKLDYLPLMAYISPAGRVVLTTSICEPCTGTKFSIEGKELVCKACGTRWRLNDLMGLMGGCVRFAPEEIKYTVENNQLVIDEALLKNWQPRVYSDEMVNSTNS
;
A
#
# COMPACT_ATOMS: atom_id res chain seq x y z
N MET A 1 -72.67 4.67 -35.72
CA MET A 1 -71.57 5.68 -35.78
C MET A 1 -70.72 5.72 -34.49
N GLU A 2 -71.24 5.27 -33.35
CA GLU A 2 -70.51 5.20 -32.08
C GLU A 2 -69.48 4.07 -31.99
N GLU A 3 -69.74 2.92 -32.62
CA GLU A 3 -68.88 1.73 -32.60
C GLU A 3 -67.47 2.00 -33.18
N ASN A 4 -67.40 2.79 -34.26
CA ASN A 4 -66.16 3.24 -34.90
C ASN A 4 -65.32 4.18 -34.01
N ARG A 5 -65.96 4.93 -33.09
CA ARG A 5 -65.25 5.81 -32.14
C ARG A 5 -64.66 5.04 -30.96
N ALA A 6 -65.35 4.01 -30.49
CA ALA A 6 -64.86 3.16 -29.40
C ALA A 6 -63.63 2.34 -29.83
N GLU A 7 -63.67 1.75 -31.02
CA GLU A 7 -62.55 0.97 -31.57
C GLU A 7 -61.30 1.81 -31.81
N LYS A 8 -61.46 3.03 -32.35
CA LYS A 8 -60.35 3.99 -32.50
C LYS A 8 -59.73 4.35 -31.16
N ARG A 9 -60.55 4.61 -30.12
CA ARG A 9 -60.04 4.90 -28.77
C ARG A 9 -59.28 3.71 -28.17
N ALA A 10 -59.74 2.49 -28.38
CA ALA A 10 -59.06 1.28 -27.91
C ALA A 10 -57.68 1.12 -28.59
N ARG A 11 -57.59 1.27 -29.92
CA ARG A 11 -56.31 1.23 -30.65
C ARG A 11 -55.35 2.33 -30.22
N PHE A 12 -55.83 3.56 -30.02
CA PHE A 12 -55.00 4.65 -29.49
C PHE A 12 -54.47 4.36 -28.08
N MET A 13 -55.26 3.72 -27.22
CA MET A 13 -54.83 3.33 -25.88
C MET A 13 -53.80 2.20 -25.92
N GLU A 14 -53.96 1.22 -26.81
CA GLU A 14 -53.01 0.13 -27.01
C GLU A 14 -51.67 0.65 -27.58
N ASP A 15 -51.72 1.52 -28.59
CA ASP A 15 -50.54 2.20 -29.16
C ASP A 15 -49.84 3.08 -28.12
N TYR A 16 -50.61 3.79 -27.27
CA TYR A 16 -50.05 4.59 -26.19
C TYR A 16 -49.39 3.73 -25.11
N GLN A 17 -49.99 2.60 -24.73
CA GLN A 17 -49.44 1.67 -23.76
C GLN A 17 -48.16 1.01 -24.29
N THR A 18 -48.14 0.57 -25.54
CA THR A 18 -46.95 -0.04 -26.18
C THR A 18 -45.84 0.98 -26.37
N TYR A 19 -46.15 2.23 -26.75
CA TYR A 19 -45.19 3.32 -26.83
C TYR A 19 -44.59 3.66 -25.46
N ARG A 20 -45.44 3.79 -24.42
CA ARG A 20 -44.99 4.03 -23.04
C ARG A 20 -44.14 2.89 -22.52
N ALA A 21 -44.48 1.63 -22.81
CA ALA A 21 -43.67 0.48 -22.43
C ALA A 21 -42.31 0.47 -23.12
N ARG A 22 -42.23 0.77 -24.42
CA ARG A 22 -40.95 0.90 -25.16
C ARG A 22 -40.10 2.07 -24.64
N ARG A 23 -40.72 3.22 -24.34
CA ARG A 23 -40.04 4.38 -23.74
C ARG A 23 -39.51 4.03 -22.35
N ASN A 24 -40.32 3.40 -21.51
CA ASN A 24 -39.90 2.96 -20.17
C ASN A 24 -38.77 1.94 -20.23
N LYS A 25 -38.78 1.00 -21.19
CA LYS A 25 -37.66 0.07 -21.41
C LYS A 25 -36.37 0.80 -21.79
N LYS A 26 -36.43 1.81 -22.67
CA LYS A 26 -35.26 2.64 -23.03
C LYS A 26 -34.75 3.46 -21.84
N VAL A 27 -35.65 4.04 -21.06
CA VAL A 27 -35.29 4.79 -19.84
C VAL A 27 -34.66 3.86 -18.80
N LEU A 28 -35.25 2.70 -18.55
CA LEU A 28 -34.69 1.69 -17.63
C LEU A 28 -33.32 1.18 -18.09
N ALA A 29 -33.14 0.94 -19.39
CA ALA A 29 -31.85 0.56 -19.96
C ALA A 29 -30.81 1.68 -19.76
N GLY A 30 -31.18 2.94 -20.01
CA GLY A 30 -30.32 4.09 -19.79
C GLY A 30 -29.91 4.25 -18.32
N VAL A 31 -30.86 4.14 -17.39
CA VAL A 31 -30.59 4.17 -15.94
C VAL A 31 -29.68 3.00 -15.53
N GLY A 32 -29.92 1.79 -16.06
CA GLY A 32 -29.09 0.63 -15.81
C GLY A 32 -27.64 0.83 -16.24
N ILE A 33 -27.40 1.45 -17.40
CA ILE A 33 -26.05 1.78 -17.88
C ILE A 33 -25.36 2.79 -16.93
N VAL A 34 -26.07 3.84 -16.51
CA VAL A 34 -25.51 4.85 -15.59
C VAL A 34 -25.15 4.22 -14.24
N ILE A 35 -25.99 3.35 -13.70
CA ILE A 35 -25.70 2.63 -12.45
C ILE A 35 -24.49 1.72 -12.63
N ALA A 36 -24.42 0.95 -13.73
CA ALA A 36 -23.29 0.07 -14.00
C ALA A 36 -21.97 0.84 -14.13
N LEU A 37 -21.98 1.99 -14.81
CA LEU A 37 -20.83 2.89 -14.90
C LEU A 37 -20.44 3.46 -13.53
N GLY A 38 -21.43 3.87 -12.73
CA GLY A 38 -21.21 4.35 -11.36
C GLY A 38 -20.54 3.29 -10.47
N ILE A 39 -21.00 2.04 -10.54
CA ILE A 39 -20.39 0.91 -9.83
C ILE A 39 -18.97 0.66 -10.33
N ALA A 40 -18.75 0.64 -11.65
CA ALA A 40 -17.42 0.42 -12.23
C ALA A 40 -16.41 1.50 -11.79
N VAL A 41 -16.81 2.78 -11.82
CA VAL A 41 -15.99 3.89 -11.34
C VAL A 41 -15.72 3.77 -9.85
N PHE A 42 -16.73 3.45 -9.05
CA PHE A 42 -16.58 3.24 -7.62
C PHE A 42 -15.61 2.10 -7.29
N MET A 43 -15.70 0.97 -8.00
CA MET A 43 -14.77 -0.15 -7.83
C MET A 43 -13.35 0.21 -8.26
N TYR A 44 -13.20 1.00 -9.33
CA TYR A 44 -11.88 1.45 -9.81
C TYR A 44 -11.20 2.39 -8.81
N LEU A 45 -11.93 3.35 -8.24
CA LEU A 45 -11.40 4.32 -7.28
C LEU A 45 -11.05 3.72 -5.92
N ASN A 46 -11.70 2.62 -5.54
CA ASN A 46 -11.49 1.95 -4.26
C ASN A 46 -10.58 0.71 -4.35
N LYS A 47 -9.84 0.54 -5.46
CA LYS A 47 -8.85 -0.54 -5.53
C LYS A 47 -7.79 -0.35 -4.44
N PRO A 48 -7.45 -1.39 -3.67
CA PRO A 48 -6.35 -1.31 -2.71
C PRO A 48 -5.05 -1.03 -3.47
N TYR A 49 -4.18 -0.22 -2.86
CA TYR A 49 -2.87 0.06 -3.43
C TYR A 49 -2.04 -1.23 -3.51
N GLU A 50 -1.47 -1.48 -4.68
CA GLU A 50 -0.50 -2.55 -4.91
C GLU A 50 0.84 -1.92 -5.29
N SER A 51 1.91 -2.43 -4.69
CA SER A 51 3.28 -2.04 -4.96
C SER A 51 3.88 -2.97 -6.02
N GLU A 52 4.48 -2.38 -7.05
CA GLU A 52 5.24 -3.14 -8.06
C GLU A 52 6.61 -3.59 -7.53
N LYS A 53 7.17 -2.85 -6.57
CA LYS A 53 8.53 -3.06 -6.03
C LYS A 53 8.53 -3.92 -4.76
N GLY A 54 7.46 -3.83 -3.97
CA GLY A 54 7.29 -4.56 -2.71
C GLY A 54 6.42 -5.81 -2.86
N GLY A 55 5.92 -6.30 -1.71
CA GLY A 55 4.88 -7.33 -1.66
C GLY A 55 3.49 -6.75 -1.46
N ASN A 56 2.47 -7.53 -1.85
CA ASN A 56 1.06 -7.16 -1.82
C ASN A 56 0.21 -8.07 -0.91
N TYR A 57 0.85 -8.82 -0.01
CA TYR A 57 0.11 -9.67 0.91
C TYR A 57 -0.80 -8.83 1.82
N ASN A 58 -2.08 -9.18 1.86
CA ASN A 58 -3.08 -8.53 2.70
C ASN A 58 -3.53 -9.49 3.82
N ILE A 59 -3.63 -8.98 5.06
CA ILE A 59 -4.05 -9.78 6.22
C ILE A 59 -5.57 -10.05 6.25
N GLY A 60 -6.33 -9.60 5.25
CA GLY A 60 -7.77 -9.82 5.10
C GLY A 60 -8.65 -8.90 5.94
N ARG A 61 -8.08 -7.86 6.57
CA ARG A 61 -8.80 -6.88 7.38
C ARG A 61 -8.11 -5.52 7.37
N THR A 62 -8.86 -4.46 7.61
CA THR A 62 -8.32 -3.11 7.81
C THR A 62 -7.79 -2.93 9.22
N GLU A 63 -6.87 -1.99 9.38
CA GLU A 63 -6.32 -1.59 10.67
C GLU A 63 -6.63 -0.11 10.92
N ASN A 64 -7.06 0.21 12.15
CA ASN A 64 -7.33 1.58 12.55
C ASN A 64 -6.29 2.07 13.56
N TYR A 65 -5.49 3.03 13.09
CA TYR A 65 -4.42 3.69 13.83
C TYR A 65 -4.77 5.12 14.27
N GLU A 66 -5.98 5.61 13.99
CA GLU A 66 -6.40 6.97 14.33
C GLU A 66 -6.22 7.25 15.83
N GLY A 67 -5.60 8.39 16.15
CA GLY A 67 -5.26 8.77 17.53
C GLY A 67 -4.22 7.88 18.22
N LYS A 68 -3.61 6.92 17.53
CA LYS A 68 -2.58 6.03 18.09
C LYS A 68 -1.20 6.42 17.61
N LYS A 69 -0.23 6.23 18.50
CA LYS A 69 1.19 6.24 18.20
C LYS A 69 1.77 4.86 18.49
N MET A 70 2.32 4.21 17.47
CA MET A 70 2.94 2.89 17.57
C MET A 70 4.43 3.01 17.29
N GLU A 71 5.24 2.56 18.25
CA GLU A 71 6.68 2.48 18.12
C GLU A 71 7.09 1.14 17.51
N MET A 72 8.22 1.11 16.79
CA MET A 72 8.73 -0.15 16.24
C MET A 72 9.04 -1.12 17.36
N LYS A 73 8.65 -2.38 17.19
CA LYS A 73 9.13 -3.47 18.02
C LYS A 73 10.34 -4.12 17.36
N ASP A 74 11.47 -4.14 18.05
CA ASP A 74 12.64 -4.87 17.58
C ASP A 74 12.35 -6.38 17.57
N THR A 75 12.61 -7.02 16.43
CA THR A 75 12.52 -8.46 16.25
C THR A 75 13.78 -8.97 15.54
N PRO A 76 14.34 -10.12 15.94
CA PRO A 76 15.36 -10.77 15.15
C PRO A 76 14.76 -11.26 13.83
N MET A 77 15.59 -11.26 12.80
CA MET A 77 15.33 -11.93 11.53
C MET A 77 16.13 -13.23 11.49
N VAL A 78 15.52 -14.29 10.97
CA VAL A 78 16.19 -15.58 10.80
C VAL A 78 16.71 -15.66 9.37
N ILE A 79 17.96 -16.06 9.19
CA ILE A 79 18.55 -16.33 7.87
C ILE A 79 18.76 -17.83 7.75
N ASN A 80 18.26 -18.44 6.68
CA ASN A 80 18.44 -19.85 6.40
C ASN A 80 18.36 -20.11 4.90
N ASN A 81 19.30 -20.89 4.35
CA ASN A 81 19.29 -21.34 2.96
C ASN A 81 19.10 -20.22 1.92
N GLY A 82 19.81 -19.10 2.07
CA GLY A 82 19.71 -17.96 1.13
C GLY A 82 18.40 -17.17 1.23
N LYS A 83 17.61 -17.38 2.29
CA LYS A 83 16.36 -16.67 2.54
C LYS A 83 16.39 -16.01 3.93
N ALA A 84 15.70 -14.90 4.04
CA ALA A 84 15.48 -14.19 5.28
C ALA A 84 14.01 -14.25 5.69
N TYR A 85 13.76 -14.42 6.99
CA TYR A 85 12.44 -14.74 7.52
C TYR A 85 12.03 -13.79 8.65
N ILE A 86 10.83 -13.22 8.53
CA ILE A 86 10.20 -12.37 9.55
C ILE A 86 8.84 -12.97 9.93
N SER A 87 8.57 -13.13 11.23
CA SER A 87 7.30 -13.71 11.72
C SER A 87 6.10 -12.82 11.39
N LEU A 88 5.14 -13.35 10.63
CA LEU A 88 3.91 -12.64 10.33
C LEU A 88 3.00 -12.53 11.56
N ASP A 89 3.03 -13.48 12.49
CA ASP A 89 2.28 -13.38 13.76
C ASP A 89 2.80 -12.26 14.63
N THR A 90 4.13 -12.14 14.76
CA THR A 90 4.75 -11.03 15.49
C THR A 90 4.35 -9.71 14.83
N LEU A 91 4.34 -9.64 13.50
CA LEU A 91 3.91 -8.44 12.78
C LEU A 91 2.43 -8.12 13.01
N LYS A 92 1.54 -9.13 12.93
CA LYS A 92 0.11 -8.97 13.18
C LYS A 92 -0.19 -8.46 14.59
N LYS A 93 0.63 -8.86 15.57
CA LYS A 93 0.53 -8.45 16.97
C LYS A 93 1.05 -7.03 17.19
N GLU A 94 2.28 -6.77 16.78
CA GLU A 94 3.00 -5.53 17.11
C GLU A 94 2.75 -4.39 16.11
N LYS A 95 2.19 -4.70 14.93
CA LYS A 95 1.81 -3.79 13.83
C LYS A 95 2.95 -3.11 13.08
N ILE A 96 4.07 -2.84 13.75
CA ILE A 96 5.29 -2.30 13.16
C ILE A 96 6.50 -2.95 13.83
N LEU A 97 7.40 -3.48 13.00
CA LEU A 97 8.60 -4.19 13.40
C LEU A 97 9.83 -3.49 12.86
N TYR A 98 10.89 -3.51 13.66
CA TYR A 98 12.24 -3.21 13.23
C TYR A 98 13.06 -4.51 13.24
N THR A 99 13.85 -4.72 12.20
CA THR A 99 14.81 -5.82 12.17
C THR A 99 16.07 -5.41 11.41
N GLU A 100 17.11 -6.23 11.51
CA GLU A 100 18.40 -5.95 10.92
C GLU A 100 18.87 -7.14 10.10
N TYR A 101 19.26 -6.88 8.86
CA TYR A 101 20.03 -7.83 8.08
C TYR A 101 21.52 -7.63 8.34
N ARG A 102 22.11 -8.59 9.02
CA ARG A 102 23.55 -8.68 9.30
C ARG A 102 24.15 -9.77 8.41
N GLY A 103 24.29 -9.44 7.12
CA GLY A 103 24.91 -10.32 6.13
C GLY A 103 26.43 -10.30 6.22
N GLU A 104 27.09 -10.32 5.06
CA GLU A 104 28.54 -10.13 4.96
C GLU A 104 28.96 -8.75 5.49
N LYS A 105 30.18 -8.65 6.03
CA LYS A 105 30.72 -7.39 6.57
C LYS A 105 30.92 -6.37 5.43
N ARG A 106 29.89 -5.56 5.18
CA ARG A 106 29.92 -4.40 4.27
C ARG A 106 29.20 -3.22 4.90
N LYS A 107 29.49 -2.02 4.40
CA LYS A 107 28.70 -0.83 4.69
C LYS A 107 27.46 -0.84 3.81
N TYR A 108 26.28 -0.81 4.40
CA TYR A 108 25.02 -0.74 3.67
C TYR A 108 24.60 0.70 3.42
N PHE A 109 24.76 1.54 4.44
CA PHE A 109 24.43 2.95 4.36
C PHE A 109 25.34 3.72 5.30
N MET A 110 26.14 4.64 4.76
CA MET A 110 27.16 5.39 5.49
C MET A 110 28.09 4.47 6.32
N LYS A 111 27.94 4.45 7.65
CA LYS A 111 28.76 3.66 8.58
C LYS A 111 28.01 2.44 9.15
N LEU A 112 26.81 2.12 8.66
CA LEU A 112 26.05 0.96 9.11
C LEU A 112 26.63 -0.32 8.51
N ASP A 113 27.04 -1.24 9.38
CA ASP A 113 27.52 -2.60 9.06
C ASP A 113 26.36 -3.61 8.96
N TYR A 114 25.12 -3.12 8.96
CA TYR A 114 23.88 -3.88 8.79
C TYR A 114 22.89 -3.07 7.93
N LEU A 115 21.94 -3.77 7.32
CA LEU A 115 20.81 -3.15 6.64
C LEU A 115 19.58 -3.14 7.57
N PRO A 116 19.17 -1.98 8.10
CA PRO A 116 17.95 -1.88 8.89
C PRO A 116 16.72 -2.06 7.97
N LEU A 117 15.78 -2.87 8.44
CA LEU A 117 14.53 -3.19 7.75
C LEU A 117 13.34 -2.89 8.66
N MET A 118 12.23 -2.55 8.04
CA MET A 118 10.96 -2.30 8.71
C MET A 118 9.87 -3.13 8.05
N ALA A 119 9.03 -3.77 8.85
CA ALA A 119 7.79 -4.36 8.37
C ALA A 119 6.62 -3.73 9.13
N TYR A 120 5.56 -3.33 8.44
CA TYR A 120 4.36 -2.80 9.09
C TYR A 120 3.08 -3.23 8.35
N ILE A 121 1.93 -3.05 9.00
CA ILE A 121 0.62 -3.26 8.37
C ILE A 121 0.03 -1.89 8.05
N SER A 122 -0.31 -1.66 6.79
CA SER A 122 -1.00 -0.45 6.36
C SER A 122 -2.45 -0.42 6.87
N PRO A 123 -3.12 0.76 6.92
CA PRO A 123 -4.54 0.85 7.23
C PRO A 123 -5.44 -0.06 6.39
N ALA A 124 -5.06 -0.30 5.12
CA ALA A 124 -5.78 -1.19 4.21
C ALA A 124 -5.51 -2.70 4.46
N GLY A 125 -4.67 -3.06 5.43
CA GLY A 125 -4.31 -4.45 5.75
C GLY A 125 -3.17 -5.03 4.91
N ARG A 126 -2.60 -4.26 3.97
CA ARG A 126 -1.40 -4.68 3.22
C ARG A 126 -0.20 -4.69 4.17
N VAL A 127 0.54 -5.80 4.16
CA VAL A 127 1.86 -5.87 4.79
C VAL A 127 2.84 -5.12 3.91
N VAL A 128 3.62 -4.22 4.50
CA VAL A 128 4.64 -3.45 3.81
C VAL A 128 5.98 -3.78 4.44
N LEU A 129 6.93 -4.24 3.63
CA LEU A 129 8.32 -4.45 4.04
C LEU A 129 9.16 -3.41 3.32
N THR A 130 9.98 -2.67 4.06
CA THR A 130 10.86 -1.64 3.51
C THR A 130 12.25 -1.72 4.14
N THR A 131 13.21 -1.04 3.54
CA THR A 131 14.36 -0.56 4.31
C THR A 131 13.87 0.36 5.43
N SER A 132 14.55 0.39 6.56
CA SER A 132 14.27 1.31 7.64
C SER A 132 15.32 2.41 7.61
N ILE A 133 15.37 3.16 6.51
CA ILE A 133 16.35 4.24 6.27
C ILE A 133 15.65 5.47 5.69
N CYS A 134 15.78 6.60 6.39
CA CYS A 134 15.53 7.94 5.86
C CYS A 134 16.85 8.45 5.27
N GLU A 135 17.06 8.27 3.97
CA GLU A 135 18.38 8.50 3.36
C GLU A 135 18.93 9.92 3.59
N PRO A 136 18.18 11.02 3.45
CA PRO A 136 18.75 12.35 3.63
C PRO A 136 19.09 12.66 5.09
N CYS A 137 18.36 12.07 6.05
CA CYS A 137 18.49 12.39 7.47
C CYS A 137 19.18 11.31 8.29
N THR A 138 19.50 10.17 7.66
CA THR A 138 20.18 8.99 8.24
C THR A 138 19.40 8.27 9.35
N GLY A 139 18.16 8.68 9.62
CA GLY A 139 17.29 8.08 10.62
C GLY A 139 16.89 6.66 10.26
N THR A 140 17.04 5.72 11.22
CA THR A 140 16.71 4.31 11.01
C THR A 140 15.48 3.80 11.78
N LYS A 141 14.88 4.67 12.59
CA LYS A 141 13.69 4.35 13.38
C LYS A 141 12.52 5.21 12.94
N PHE A 142 11.34 4.58 12.91
CA PHE A 142 10.09 5.18 12.48
C PHE A 142 8.99 4.88 13.50
N SER A 143 7.88 5.61 13.43
CA SER A 143 6.68 5.29 14.19
C SER A 143 5.45 5.45 13.31
N ILE A 144 4.39 4.72 13.63
CA ILE A 144 3.07 4.97 13.05
C ILE A 144 2.36 6.00 13.92
N GLU A 145 1.90 7.10 13.34
CA GLU A 145 1.05 8.09 13.98
C GLU A 145 -0.20 8.30 13.12
N GLY A 146 -1.35 7.78 13.56
CA GLY A 146 -2.54 7.81 12.72
C GLY A 146 -2.32 7.06 11.39
N LYS A 147 -2.55 7.73 10.27
CA LYS A 147 -2.40 7.16 8.91
C LYS A 147 -1.01 7.38 8.32
N GLU A 148 -0.05 7.79 9.15
CA GLU A 148 1.25 8.28 8.71
C GLU A 148 2.38 7.44 9.29
N LEU A 149 3.38 7.18 8.47
CA LEU A 149 4.71 6.74 8.87
C LEU A 149 5.56 7.97 9.15
N VAL A 150 6.18 8.04 10.33
CA VAL A 150 6.95 9.21 10.78
C VAL A 150 8.39 8.81 11.06
N CYS A 151 9.35 9.50 10.43
CA CYS A 151 10.76 9.32 10.78
C CYS A 151 11.07 9.94 12.15
N LYS A 152 11.67 9.18 13.05
CA LYS A 152 11.99 9.69 14.40
C LYS A 152 13.15 10.69 14.43
N ALA A 153 13.99 10.71 13.39
CA ALA A 153 15.13 11.62 13.32
C ALA A 153 14.74 13.04 12.85
N CYS A 154 13.98 13.16 11.77
CA CYS A 154 13.65 14.46 11.16
C CYS A 154 12.15 14.79 11.14
N GLY A 155 11.29 13.90 11.61
CA GLY A 155 9.84 14.12 11.65
C GLY A 155 9.14 14.08 10.28
N THR A 156 9.84 13.74 9.19
CA THR A 156 9.22 13.59 7.86
C THR A 156 8.16 12.50 7.90
N ARG A 157 7.05 12.74 7.18
CA ARG A 157 5.84 11.94 7.21
C ARG A 157 5.46 11.43 5.82
N TRP A 158 5.03 10.17 5.77
CA TRP A 158 4.53 9.51 4.56
C TRP A 158 3.21 8.80 4.85
N ARG A 159 2.35 8.66 3.84
CA ARG A 159 1.11 7.90 3.95
C ARG A 159 1.42 6.41 4.06
N LEU A 160 0.82 5.70 5.02
CA LEU A 160 1.14 4.28 5.26
C LEU A 160 0.79 3.33 4.10
N ASN A 161 -0.22 3.65 3.30
CA ASN A 161 -0.69 2.74 2.25
C ASN A 161 0.32 2.59 1.10
N ASP A 162 0.95 3.68 0.70
CA ASP A 162 1.73 3.78 -0.55
C ASP A 162 2.99 4.64 -0.41
N LEU A 163 3.34 5.03 0.81
CA LEU A 163 4.52 5.82 1.14
C LEU A 163 4.59 7.17 0.40
N MET A 164 3.45 7.70 -0.02
CA MET A 164 3.38 9.05 -0.59
C MET A 164 3.82 10.07 0.46
N GLY A 165 4.80 10.91 0.14
CA GLY A 165 5.29 11.96 1.03
C GLY A 165 4.20 12.99 1.33
N LEU A 166 4.03 13.30 2.62
CA LEU A 166 3.00 14.23 3.10
C LEU A 166 3.61 15.54 3.59
N MET A 167 4.64 15.47 4.44
CA MET A 167 5.24 16.64 5.08
C MET A 167 6.69 16.36 5.51
N GLY A 168 7.55 17.39 5.50
CA GLY A 168 8.93 17.33 5.99
C GLY A 168 9.99 17.44 4.90
N GLY A 169 11.26 17.49 5.30
CA GLY A 169 12.38 17.70 4.38
C GLY A 169 12.73 16.49 3.51
N CYS A 170 12.28 15.28 3.88
CA CYS A 170 12.69 14.03 3.21
C CYS A 170 11.55 13.39 2.38
N VAL A 171 10.47 14.12 2.05
CA VAL A 171 9.24 13.53 1.46
C VAL A 171 9.46 12.74 0.17
N ARG A 172 10.50 13.06 -0.60
CA ARG A 172 10.88 12.35 -1.84
C ARG A 172 11.69 11.07 -1.60
N PHE A 173 12.11 10.84 -0.37
CA PHE A 173 12.97 9.75 0.05
C PHE A 173 12.25 8.85 1.04
N ALA A 174 11.04 8.42 0.68
CA ALA A 174 10.32 7.42 1.45
C ALA A 174 11.16 6.14 1.57
N PRO A 175 11.06 5.38 2.68
CA PRO A 175 11.78 4.13 2.82
C PRO A 175 11.45 3.18 1.65
N GLU A 176 12.45 2.46 1.15
CA GLU A 176 12.29 1.69 -0.09
C GLU A 176 11.63 0.35 0.17
N GLU A 177 10.55 0.03 -0.55
CA GLU A 177 9.89 -1.27 -0.42
C GLU A 177 10.78 -2.42 -0.91
N ILE A 178 10.79 -3.52 -0.15
CA ILE A 178 11.53 -4.75 -0.45
C ILE A 178 10.54 -5.84 -0.84
N LYS A 179 10.81 -6.53 -1.94
CA LYS A 179 10.00 -7.65 -2.40
C LYS A 179 10.08 -8.83 -1.44
N TYR A 180 8.95 -9.46 -1.17
CA TYR A 180 8.84 -10.65 -0.33
C TYR A 180 7.69 -11.55 -0.78
N THR A 181 7.70 -12.81 -0.34
CA THR A 181 6.57 -13.75 -0.41
C THR A 181 6.10 -14.11 1.00
N VAL A 182 4.90 -14.67 1.12
CA VAL A 182 4.41 -15.22 2.40
C VAL A 182 4.32 -16.72 2.29
N GLU A 183 5.08 -17.41 3.12
CA GLU A 183 5.14 -18.87 3.19
C GLU A 183 5.11 -19.27 4.68
N ASN A 184 4.30 -20.26 5.04
CA ASN A 184 4.24 -20.79 6.41
C ASN A 184 4.13 -19.72 7.52
N ASN A 185 3.33 -18.68 7.26
CA ASN A 185 3.11 -17.56 8.19
C ASN A 185 4.39 -16.76 8.51
N GLN A 186 5.29 -16.67 7.54
CA GLN A 186 6.48 -15.84 7.57
C GLN A 186 6.54 -14.97 6.32
N LEU A 187 7.06 -13.75 6.46
CA LEU A 187 7.58 -13.00 5.32
C LEU A 187 8.91 -13.64 4.92
N VAL A 188 9.02 -14.02 3.66
CA VAL A 188 10.20 -14.66 3.08
C VAL A 188 10.81 -13.71 2.07
N ILE A 189 12.08 -13.38 2.28
CA ILE A 189 12.85 -12.47 1.45
C ILE A 189 14.01 -13.26 0.85
N ASP A 190 14.28 -13.07 -0.44
CA ASP A 190 15.52 -13.56 -1.04
C ASP A 190 16.71 -12.77 -0.45
N GLU A 191 17.65 -13.47 0.17
CA GLU A 191 18.80 -12.85 0.80
C GLU A 191 19.65 -12.07 -0.22
N ALA A 192 19.68 -12.49 -1.49
CA ALA A 192 20.40 -11.78 -2.55
C ALA A 192 19.87 -10.36 -2.77
N LEU A 193 18.57 -10.12 -2.58
CA LEU A 193 17.99 -8.77 -2.66
C LEU A 193 18.54 -7.88 -1.54
N LEU A 194 18.64 -8.41 -0.32
CA LEU A 194 19.17 -7.68 0.82
C LEU A 194 20.68 -7.44 0.68
N LYS A 195 21.43 -8.42 0.17
CA LYS A 195 22.87 -8.30 -0.10
C LYS A 195 23.16 -7.24 -1.14
N ASN A 196 22.36 -7.17 -2.21
CA ASN A 196 22.63 -6.28 -3.34
C ASN A 196 21.97 -4.90 -3.21
N TRP A 197 21.24 -4.65 -2.13
CA TRP A 197 20.62 -3.35 -1.90
C TRP A 197 21.67 -2.23 -1.83
N GLN A 198 21.31 -1.06 -2.38
CA GLN A 198 22.11 0.15 -2.38
C GLN A 198 21.19 1.36 -2.15
N PRO A 199 21.65 2.40 -1.43
CA PRO A 199 20.87 3.62 -1.27
C PRO A 199 20.74 4.38 -2.59
N ARG A 200 19.62 5.09 -2.75
CA ARG A 200 19.35 5.95 -3.93
C ARG A 200 20.28 7.15 -3.98
N VAL A 201 20.64 7.69 -2.81
CA VAL A 201 21.62 8.77 -2.68
C VAL A 201 22.95 8.15 -2.28
N TYR A 202 23.61 7.53 -3.25
CA TYR A 202 25.01 7.13 -3.14
C TYR A 202 25.82 8.07 -4.05
N SER A 203 26.56 9.01 -3.47
CA SER A 203 27.67 9.65 -4.19
C SER A 203 28.96 9.35 -3.45
N ASP A 204 29.93 8.76 -4.13
CA ASP A 204 31.28 8.48 -3.61
C ASP A 204 31.97 9.72 -3.00
N GLU A 205 31.56 10.93 -3.42
CA GLU A 205 32.01 12.20 -2.85
C GLU A 205 31.72 12.36 -1.35
N MET A 206 30.63 11.77 -0.83
CA MET A 206 30.28 11.88 0.60
C MET A 206 31.20 11.04 1.50
N VAL A 207 31.82 9.98 0.98
CA VAL A 207 32.74 9.11 1.73
C VAL A 207 34.10 9.80 1.92
N ASN A 208 34.55 10.55 0.91
CA ASN A 208 35.87 11.19 0.91
C ASN A 208 35.94 12.50 1.72
N SER A 209 34.81 13.12 2.04
CA SER A 209 34.77 14.36 2.85
C SER A 209 34.99 14.18 4.36
N THR A 210 35.13 12.94 4.83
CA THR A 210 35.38 12.64 6.27
C THR A 210 36.84 12.32 6.58
N ASN A 211 37.73 12.42 5.59
CA ASN A 211 39.18 12.24 5.73
C ASN A 211 39.99 13.52 5.37
N SER A 212 39.35 14.68 5.33
CA SER A 212 39.98 16.00 5.13
C SER A 212 39.77 16.89 6.34
#